data_AF-A0A0J8QSE1-F1
#
_entry.id   AF-A0A0J8QSE1-F1
#
_cell.length_a   1.000
_cell.length_b   1.000
_cell.length_c   1.000
_cell.angle_alpha   90.00
_cell.angle_beta   90.00
_cell.angle_gamma   90.00
#
_symmetry.space_group_name_H-M   'P 1'
#
loop_
_entity.id
_entity.type
_entity.pdbx_description
1 polymer ?
#
loop_
_entity_poly.entity_id
_entity_poly.type
_entity_poly.pdbx_seq_one_letter_code
_entity_poly.pdbx_strand_id
1 'polypeptide(L)'
;MQIPGPAFPRHQYRSKCFRNTRADIGSQFRGFLRLWQIVAKANPQDEDIQLRWFTLASEAEDWKTAQKAAMSLQINFPKTRRYYFWAIFMCYLIAADAGSSLADKTLFGTLAYRMISKAADSVPTDPKELLSPGRAIQTAEELLLLIKIYSQQGRYNDIVDILNSQHLGVTSRIAQSDWSFVTAKLATLEKAALWEQGLSYTKELLSLPDELAEGGKLPPNYEEKDDWQVWSLLLTAVENVQMEGAFKDVEEFIENHIAKRPKSRNAQLARLDLTSRQVSKGKRLSPADLLTGCKIYFDNNKTKLYCFNDLRRYLTILDESFREEFHSHVVQHVSMEAPNGDNTAV
;
A
#
# COMPACT_ATOMS: atom_id res chain seq x y z
N MET A 1 -67.75 22.26 8.64
CA MET A 1 -67.88 21.25 7.57
C MET A 1 -66.91 21.65 6.46
N GLN A 2 -65.66 21.16 6.51
CA GLN A 2 -64.63 21.42 5.50
C GLN A 2 -64.49 20.19 4.61
N ILE A 3 -64.66 20.38 3.30
CA ILE A 3 -64.51 19.35 2.28
C ILE A 3 -63.01 19.17 2.01
N PRO A 4 -62.45 17.94 2.04
CA PRO A 4 -61.05 17.72 1.68
C PRO A 4 -60.89 17.70 0.15
N GLY A 5 -59.98 18.55 -0.36
CA GLY A 5 -59.58 18.57 -1.76
C GLY A 5 -58.66 17.39 -2.14
N PRO A 6 -58.61 16.99 -3.42
CA PRO A 6 -57.91 15.79 -3.85
C PRO A 6 -56.39 15.99 -3.84
N ALA A 7 -55.70 15.14 -3.08
CA ALA A 7 -54.25 15.05 -3.11
C ALA A 7 -53.78 14.36 -4.40
N PHE A 8 -53.29 15.13 -5.37
CA PHE A 8 -52.61 14.60 -6.55
C PHE A 8 -51.14 14.27 -6.22
N PRO A 9 -50.67 13.02 -6.42
CA PRO A 9 -49.32 12.60 -6.04
C PRO A 9 -48.28 13.02 -7.10
N ARG A 10 -47.93 14.32 -7.17
CA ARG A 10 -46.93 14.84 -8.15
C ARG A 10 -45.50 14.30 -7.93
N HIS A 11 -45.18 13.78 -6.76
CA HIS A 11 -43.83 13.25 -6.44
C HIS A 11 -43.54 11.85 -7.00
N GLN A 12 -44.56 11.00 -7.21
CA GLN A 12 -44.36 9.66 -7.75
C GLN A 12 -44.06 9.66 -9.26
N TYR A 13 -44.69 10.57 -10.02
CA TYR A 13 -44.52 10.63 -11.47
C TYR A 13 -43.15 11.17 -11.91
N ARG A 14 -42.58 12.14 -11.19
CA ARG A 14 -41.23 12.67 -11.50
C ARG A 14 -40.13 11.64 -11.25
N SER A 15 -40.18 10.89 -10.15
CA SER A 15 -39.19 9.83 -9.88
C SER A 15 -39.30 8.67 -10.88
N LYS A 16 -40.52 8.33 -11.32
CA LYS A 16 -40.76 7.27 -12.32
C LYS A 16 -40.32 7.70 -13.71
N CYS A 17 -40.56 8.95 -14.10
CA CYS A 17 -40.13 9.50 -15.39
C CYS A 17 -38.59 9.56 -15.51
N PHE A 18 -37.89 10.08 -14.50
CA PHE A 18 -36.42 10.10 -14.48
C PHE A 18 -35.80 8.69 -14.50
N ARG A 19 -36.37 7.72 -13.77
CA ARG A 19 -35.90 6.32 -13.82
C ARG A 19 -36.14 5.69 -15.19
N ASN A 20 -37.28 5.98 -15.82
CA ASN A 20 -37.61 5.46 -17.14
C ASN A 20 -36.73 6.07 -18.23
N THR A 21 -36.44 7.37 -18.20
CA THR A 21 -35.53 8.03 -19.16
C THR A 21 -34.10 7.51 -18.99
N ARG A 22 -33.62 7.31 -17.77
CA ARG A 22 -32.30 6.71 -17.51
C ARG A 22 -32.21 5.26 -17.99
N ALA A 23 -33.30 4.50 -17.81
CA ALA A 23 -33.38 3.12 -18.30
C ALA A 23 -33.43 3.02 -19.83
N ASP A 24 -34.14 3.94 -20.49
CA ASP A 24 -34.25 4.03 -21.95
C ASP A 24 -32.91 4.45 -22.59
N ILE A 25 -32.25 5.49 -22.06
CA ILE A 25 -30.90 5.90 -22.47
C ILE A 25 -29.90 4.74 -22.30
N GLY A 26 -29.96 4.04 -21.16
CA GLY A 26 -29.11 2.86 -20.91
C GLY A 26 -29.41 1.69 -21.87
N SER A 27 -30.65 1.53 -22.32
CA SER A 27 -31.04 0.51 -23.29
C SER A 27 -30.53 0.83 -24.70
N GLN A 28 -30.68 2.09 -25.13
CA GLN A 28 -30.16 2.57 -26.41
C GLN A 28 -28.63 2.47 -26.48
N PHE A 29 -27.94 2.82 -25.39
CA PHE A 29 -26.49 2.72 -25.30
C PHE A 29 -25.99 1.26 -25.37
N ARG A 30 -26.68 0.31 -24.74
CA ARG A 30 -26.39 -1.13 -24.90
C ARG A 30 -26.61 -1.62 -26.34
N GLY A 31 -27.65 -1.12 -27.01
CA GLY A 31 -27.88 -1.40 -28.43
C GLY A 31 -26.74 -0.89 -29.31
N PHE A 32 -26.24 0.32 -29.04
CA PHE A 32 -25.11 0.92 -29.72
C PHE A 32 -23.81 0.13 -29.52
N LEU A 33 -23.50 -0.30 -28.29
CA LEU A 33 -22.33 -1.15 -28.01
C LEU A 33 -22.38 -2.48 -28.78
N ARG A 34 -23.56 -3.10 -28.89
CA ARG A 34 -23.75 -4.33 -29.66
C ARG A 34 -23.51 -4.12 -31.15
N LEU A 35 -23.93 -2.97 -31.70
CA LEU A 35 -23.67 -2.62 -33.09
C LEU A 35 -22.16 -2.47 -33.34
N TRP A 36 -21.45 -1.74 -32.47
CA TRP A 36 -19.99 -1.63 -32.55
C TRP A 36 -19.28 -2.96 -32.44
N GLN A 37 -19.75 -3.86 -31.58
CA GLN A 37 -19.21 -5.22 -31.52
C GLN A 37 -19.38 -5.98 -32.84
N ILE A 38 -20.53 -5.86 -33.51
CA ILE A 38 -20.76 -6.52 -34.81
C ILE A 38 -19.81 -5.94 -35.86
N VAL A 39 -19.72 -4.61 -35.94
CA VAL A 39 -18.85 -3.91 -36.89
C VAL A 39 -17.37 -4.27 -36.65
N ALA A 40 -16.93 -4.30 -35.40
CA ALA A 40 -15.57 -4.68 -35.03
C ALA A 40 -15.27 -6.15 -35.35
N LYS A 41 -16.21 -7.06 -35.14
CA LYS A 41 -16.02 -8.47 -35.54
C LYS A 41 -15.98 -8.67 -37.05
N ALA A 42 -16.71 -7.85 -37.80
CA ALA A 42 -16.66 -7.87 -39.27
C ALA A 42 -15.36 -7.28 -39.82
N ASN A 43 -14.75 -6.33 -39.09
CA ASN A 43 -13.52 -5.63 -39.49
C ASN A 43 -12.42 -5.77 -38.43
N PRO A 44 -11.90 -6.99 -38.20
CA PRO A 44 -10.91 -7.25 -37.14
C PRO A 44 -9.54 -6.60 -37.39
N GLN A 45 -9.23 -6.27 -38.65
CA GLN A 45 -7.97 -5.64 -39.07
C GLN A 45 -8.03 -4.11 -39.10
N ASP A 46 -9.19 -3.51 -38.82
CA ASP A 46 -9.34 -2.06 -38.72
C ASP A 46 -9.10 -1.60 -37.28
N GLU A 47 -7.93 -0.98 -37.04
CA GLU A 47 -7.48 -0.59 -35.70
C GLU A 47 -8.40 0.45 -35.07
N ASP A 48 -8.88 1.43 -35.84
CA ASP A 48 -9.73 2.50 -35.35
C ASP A 48 -11.09 1.97 -34.90
N ILE A 49 -11.67 1.04 -35.66
CA ILE A 49 -12.92 0.37 -35.28
C ILE A 49 -12.72 -0.44 -33.99
N GLN A 50 -11.63 -1.20 -33.87
CA GLN A 50 -11.35 -1.95 -32.64
C GLN A 50 -11.14 -1.04 -31.43
N LEU A 51 -10.38 0.05 -31.59
CA LEU A 51 -10.13 1.05 -30.55
C LEU A 51 -11.41 1.75 -30.13
N ARG A 52 -12.29 2.08 -31.08
CA ARG A 52 -13.57 2.70 -30.76
C ARG A 52 -14.47 1.75 -29.98
N TRP A 53 -14.52 0.48 -30.37
CA TRP A 53 -15.26 -0.55 -29.64
C TRP A 53 -14.73 -0.72 -28.20
N PHE A 54 -13.41 -0.80 -28.04
CA PHE A 54 -12.77 -0.88 -26.72
C PHE A 54 -13.10 0.34 -25.85
N THR A 55 -12.90 1.55 -26.37
CA THR A 55 -13.10 2.81 -25.64
C THR A 55 -14.54 2.94 -25.15
N LEU A 56 -15.51 2.73 -26.04
CA LEU A 56 -16.93 2.81 -25.68
C LEU A 56 -17.31 1.78 -24.62
N ALA A 57 -16.78 0.56 -24.70
CA ALA A 57 -17.05 -0.48 -23.70
C ALA A 57 -16.40 -0.16 -22.34
N SER A 58 -15.20 0.44 -22.33
CA SER A 58 -14.53 0.90 -21.11
C SER A 58 -15.26 2.07 -20.45
N GLU A 59 -15.71 3.06 -21.24
CA GLU A 59 -16.53 4.18 -20.75
C GLU A 59 -17.89 3.72 -20.20
N ALA A 60 -18.41 2.61 -20.73
CA ALA A 60 -19.64 1.97 -20.27
C ALA A 60 -19.49 1.18 -18.97
N GLU A 61 -18.25 0.99 -18.48
CA GLU A 61 -17.90 0.03 -17.42
C GLU A 61 -18.33 -1.42 -17.76
N ASP A 62 -18.52 -1.75 -19.05
CA ASP A 62 -18.76 -3.11 -19.50
C ASP A 62 -17.41 -3.83 -19.68
N TRP A 63 -16.83 -4.24 -18.55
CA TRP A 63 -15.50 -4.85 -18.48
C TRP A 63 -15.39 -6.09 -19.37
N LYS A 64 -16.45 -6.89 -19.50
CA LYS A 64 -16.44 -8.09 -20.35
C LYS A 64 -16.38 -7.75 -21.83
N THR A 65 -17.11 -6.73 -22.26
CA THR A 65 -17.05 -6.27 -23.65
C THR A 65 -15.71 -5.58 -23.93
N ALA A 66 -15.21 -4.76 -23.01
CA ALA A 66 -13.89 -4.14 -23.11
C ALA A 66 -12.77 -5.19 -23.18
N GLN A 67 -12.85 -6.25 -22.37
CA GLN A 67 -11.89 -7.36 -22.41
C GLN A 67 -11.90 -8.09 -23.76
N LYS A 68 -13.06 -8.33 -24.36
CA LYS A 68 -13.16 -8.94 -25.70
C LYS A 68 -12.53 -8.05 -26.78
N ALA A 69 -12.76 -6.74 -26.70
CA ALA A 69 -12.16 -5.77 -27.61
C ALA A 69 -10.63 -5.73 -27.45
N ALA A 70 -10.13 -5.70 -26.20
CA ALA A 70 -8.70 -5.74 -25.91
C ALA A 70 -8.04 -7.05 -26.39
N MET A 71 -8.72 -8.19 -26.25
CA MET A 71 -8.26 -9.47 -26.80
C MET A 71 -8.21 -9.47 -28.33
N SER A 72 -9.19 -8.86 -28.99
CA SER A 72 -9.16 -8.67 -30.44
C SER A 72 -7.97 -7.81 -30.87
N LEU A 73 -7.76 -6.68 -30.20
CA LEU A 73 -6.63 -5.76 -30.45
C LEU A 73 -5.27 -6.47 -30.32
N GLN A 74 -5.04 -7.23 -29.24
CA GLN A 74 -3.74 -7.89 -29.04
C GLN A 74 -3.47 -9.07 -29.98
N ILE A 75 -4.52 -9.69 -30.53
CA ILE A 75 -4.40 -10.77 -31.52
C ILE A 75 -4.13 -10.20 -32.91
N ASN A 76 -4.88 -9.18 -33.32
CA ASN A 76 -4.81 -8.62 -34.67
C ASN A 76 -3.64 -7.63 -34.85
N PHE A 77 -3.23 -6.93 -33.79
CA PHE A 77 -2.13 -5.95 -33.82
C PHE A 77 -1.02 -6.34 -32.83
N PRO A 78 -0.36 -7.50 -33.02
CA PRO A 78 0.60 -8.04 -32.05
C PRO A 78 1.87 -7.19 -31.90
N LYS A 79 2.16 -6.31 -32.87
CA LYS A 79 3.27 -5.35 -32.81
C LYS A 79 3.01 -4.21 -31.81
N THR A 80 1.74 -3.93 -31.50
CA THR A 80 1.33 -2.86 -30.59
C THR A 80 1.20 -3.41 -29.17
N ARG A 81 2.34 -3.46 -28.48
CA ARG A 81 2.50 -4.07 -27.15
C ARG A 81 1.45 -3.64 -26.12
N ARG A 82 1.06 -2.36 -26.09
CA ARG A 82 0.07 -1.84 -25.12
C ARG A 82 -1.24 -2.63 -25.12
N TYR A 83 -1.66 -3.16 -26.26
CA TYR A 83 -2.91 -3.95 -26.35
C TYR A 83 -2.83 -5.25 -25.58
N TYR A 84 -1.64 -5.86 -25.50
CA TYR A 84 -1.43 -7.05 -24.67
C TYR A 84 -1.66 -6.74 -23.19
N PHE A 85 -1.11 -5.63 -22.70
CA PHE A 85 -1.29 -5.21 -21.30
C PHE A 85 -2.67 -4.66 -21.01
N TRP A 86 -3.35 -4.02 -21.97
CA TRP A 86 -4.77 -3.68 -21.83
C TRP A 86 -5.63 -4.93 -21.67
N ALA A 87 -5.35 -6.00 -22.42
CA ALA A 87 -6.06 -7.27 -22.27
C ALA A 87 -5.84 -7.89 -20.88
N ILE A 88 -4.60 -7.88 -20.38
CA ILE A 88 -4.27 -8.33 -19.01
C ILE A 88 -5.04 -7.49 -17.98
N PHE A 89 -4.97 -6.17 -18.11
CA PHE A 89 -5.59 -5.23 -17.18
C PHE A 89 -7.12 -5.40 -17.15
N MET A 90 -7.76 -5.58 -18.30
CA MET A 90 -9.21 -5.85 -18.35
C MET A 90 -9.58 -7.18 -17.69
N CYS A 91 -8.74 -8.23 -17.83
CA CYS A 91 -8.96 -9.48 -17.09
C CYS A 91 -8.84 -9.26 -15.58
N TYR A 92 -7.86 -8.48 -15.14
CA TYR A 92 -7.71 -8.10 -13.73
C TYR A 92 -8.92 -7.31 -13.21
N LEU A 93 -9.42 -6.32 -13.96
CA LEU A 93 -10.60 -5.54 -13.57
C LEU A 93 -11.84 -6.42 -13.38
N ILE A 94 -12.12 -7.35 -14.30
CA ILE A 94 -13.24 -8.30 -14.13
C ILE A 94 -13.05 -9.16 -12.88
N ALA A 95 -11.82 -9.61 -12.62
CA ALA A 95 -11.54 -10.44 -11.46
C ALA A 95 -11.69 -9.67 -10.14
N ALA A 96 -11.27 -8.40 -10.11
CA ALA A 96 -11.31 -7.54 -8.94
C ALA A 96 -12.69 -6.91 -8.69
N ASP A 97 -13.53 -6.83 -9.71
CA ASP A 97 -14.86 -6.21 -9.63
C ASP A 97 -15.79 -6.93 -8.65
N ALA A 98 -16.39 -6.16 -7.74
CA ALA A 98 -17.33 -6.70 -6.75
C ALA A 98 -18.60 -7.28 -7.40
N GLY A 99 -19.03 -6.71 -8.54
CA GLY A 99 -20.23 -7.13 -9.28
C GLY A 99 -20.07 -8.41 -10.10
N SER A 100 -18.83 -8.90 -10.28
CA SER A 100 -18.55 -10.06 -11.10
C SER A 100 -18.86 -11.38 -10.40
N SER A 101 -19.30 -12.38 -11.18
CA SER A 101 -19.62 -13.71 -10.64
C SER A 101 -18.34 -14.45 -10.20
N LEU A 102 -18.46 -15.41 -9.27
CA LEU A 102 -17.31 -16.20 -8.84
C LEU A 102 -16.64 -16.95 -10.02
N ALA A 103 -17.44 -17.44 -10.96
CA ALA A 103 -16.94 -18.10 -12.17
C ALA A 103 -16.10 -17.15 -13.04
N ASP A 104 -16.58 -15.91 -13.23
CA ASP A 104 -15.83 -14.89 -13.96
C ASP A 104 -14.55 -14.52 -13.22
N LYS A 105 -14.62 -14.32 -11.90
CA LYS A 105 -13.44 -13.97 -11.08
C LYS A 105 -12.34 -15.02 -11.21
N THR A 106 -12.70 -16.29 -11.10
CA THR A 106 -11.75 -17.40 -11.25
C THR A 106 -11.20 -17.48 -12.67
N LEU A 107 -12.06 -17.37 -13.69
CA LEU A 107 -11.64 -17.47 -15.09
C LEU A 107 -10.70 -16.34 -15.51
N PHE A 108 -11.12 -15.09 -15.29
CA PHE A 108 -10.34 -13.93 -15.70
C PHE A 108 -9.14 -13.69 -14.79
N GLY A 109 -9.22 -14.05 -13.51
CA GLY A 109 -8.05 -14.07 -12.62
C GLY A 109 -6.98 -15.03 -13.10
N THR A 110 -7.36 -16.27 -13.45
CA THR A 110 -6.44 -17.27 -14.02
C THR A 110 -5.83 -16.81 -15.35
N LEU A 111 -6.64 -16.16 -16.21
CA LEU A 111 -6.16 -15.66 -17.49
C LEU A 111 -5.17 -14.51 -17.30
N ALA A 112 -5.51 -13.53 -16.46
CA ALA A 112 -4.63 -12.40 -16.13
C ALA A 112 -3.29 -12.88 -15.59
N TYR A 113 -3.33 -13.84 -14.66
CA TYR A 113 -2.17 -14.50 -14.09
C TYR A 113 -1.27 -15.10 -15.17
N ARG A 114 -1.79 -16.01 -15.99
CA ARG A 114 -0.98 -16.68 -17.02
C ARG A 114 -0.36 -15.70 -18.01
N MET A 115 -1.11 -14.66 -18.40
CA MET A 115 -0.63 -13.67 -19.35
C MET A 115 0.47 -12.78 -18.75
N ILE A 116 0.32 -12.35 -17.49
CA ILE A 116 1.33 -11.50 -16.83
C ILE A 116 2.56 -12.28 -16.37
N SER A 117 2.41 -13.55 -15.95
CA SER A 117 3.56 -14.42 -15.66
C SER A 117 4.40 -14.64 -16.91
N LYS A 118 3.76 -14.92 -18.05
CA LYS A 118 4.47 -15.01 -19.34
C LYS A 118 5.17 -13.70 -19.72
N ALA A 119 4.60 -12.56 -19.35
CA ALA A 119 5.23 -11.26 -19.57
C ALA A 119 6.47 -11.07 -18.67
N ALA A 120 6.42 -11.51 -17.42
CA ALA A 120 7.56 -11.52 -16.51
C ALA A 120 8.68 -12.45 -16.99
N ASP A 121 8.35 -13.67 -17.40
CA ASP A 121 9.31 -14.65 -17.92
C ASP A 121 10.02 -14.17 -19.20
N SER A 122 9.40 -13.23 -19.92
CA SER A 122 9.97 -12.64 -21.14
C SER A 122 10.91 -11.47 -20.87
N VAL A 123 11.09 -11.04 -19.61
CA VAL A 123 12.02 -9.95 -19.27
C VAL A 123 13.46 -10.47 -19.37
N PRO A 124 14.32 -9.84 -20.19
CA PRO A 124 15.71 -10.24 -20.32
C PRO A 124 16.46 -10.19 -18.99
N THR A 125 17.23 -11.26 -18.71
CA THR A 125 18.10 -11.34 -17.53
C THR A 125 19.37 -10.50 -17.71
N ASP A 126 19.85 -10.31 -18.94
CA ASP A 126 20.99 -9.44 -19.22
C ASP A 126 20.53 -7.97 -19.26
N PRO A 127 21.05 -7.09 -18.38
CA PRO A 127 20.72 -5.66 -18.38
C PRO A 127 21.07 -4.95 -19.68
N LYS A 128 22.02 -5.48 -20.46
CA LYS A 128 22.48 -4.92 -21.74
C LYS A 128 21.56 -5.30 -22.89
N GLU A 129 20.78 -6.38 -22.77
CA GLU A 129 19.74 -6.68 -23.75
C GLU A 129 18.64 -5.64 -23.65
N LEU A 130 18.31 -5.04 -24.80
CA LEU A 130 17.16 -4.16 -24.91
C LEU A 130 15.93 -4.91 -24.38
N LEU A 131 15.12 -4.21 -23.59
CA LEU A 131 13.74 -4.59 -23.34
C LEU A 131 13.06 -4.63 -24.71
N SER A 132 13.12 -5.80 -25.36
CA SER A 132 12.75 -5.95 -26.75
C SER A 132 11.25 -5.66 -26.90
N PRO A 133 10.75 -5.28 -28.09
CA PRO A 133 9.33 -4.98 -28.32
C PRO A 133 8.37 -6.18 -28.14
N GLY A 134 8.82 -7.27 -27.51
CA GLY A 134 8.01 -8.40 -27.11
C GLY A 134 7.06 -8.07 -25.96
N ARG A 135 6.27 -9.08 -25.57
CA ARG A 135 5.27 -9.01 -24.49
C ARG A 135 5.88 -8.94 -23.08
N ALA A 136 7.17 -8.63 -22.97
CA ALA A 136 7.90 -8.50 -21.70
C ALA A 136 7.40 -7.29 -20.89
N ILE A 137 7.52 -7.34 -19.56
CA ILE A 137 7.30 -6.17 -18.69
C ILE A 137 8.41 -5.15 -18.93
N GLN A 138 8.05 -3.87 -19.08
CA GLN A 138 9.01 -2.81 -19.40
C GLN A 138 8.86 -1.56 -18.53
N THR A 139 7.69 -1.36 -17.94
CA THR A 139 7.35 -0.16 -17.18
C THR A 139 6.99 -0.50 -15.74
N ALA A 140 7.11 0.49 -14.86
CA ALA A 140 6.74 0.35 -13.45
C ALA A 140 5.25 -0.02 -13.29
N GLU A 141 4.37 0.56 -14.11
CA GLU A 141 2.92 0.31 -14.05
C GLU A 141 2.56 -1.15 -14.33
N GLU A 142 3.32 -1.80 -15.22
CA GLU A 142 3.10 -3.20 -15.58
C GLU A 142 3.64 -4.15 -14.52
N LEU A 143 4.75 -3.79 -13.88
CA LEU A 143 5.24 -4.51 -12.70
C LEU A 143 4.26 -4.37 -11.53
N LEU A 144 3.70 -3.18 -11.31
CA LEU A 144 2.64 -2.97 -10.33
C LEU A 144 1.39 -3.80 -10.65
N LEU A 145 1.00 -3.89 -11.93
CA LEU A 145 -0.10 -4.75 -12.37
C LEU A 145 0.18 -6.23 -12.04
N LEU A 146 1.41 -6.71 -12.28
CA LEU A 146 1.82 -8.05 -11.88
C LEU A 146 1.63 -8.27 -10.38
N ILE A 147 2.15 -7.37 -9.55
CA ILE A 147 2.08 -7.46 -8.08
C ILE A 147 0.62 -7.52 -7.64
N LYS A 148 -0.26 -6.69 -8.23
CA LYS A 148 -1.70 -6.69 -7.94
C LYS A 148 -2.37 -8.02 -8.31
N ILE A 149 -2.07 -8.57 -9.48
CA ILE A 149 -2.63 -9.86 -9.95
C ILE A 149 -2.18 -11.02 -9.05
N TYR A 150 -0.91 -11.05 -8.67
CA TYR A 150 -0.39 -12.10 -7.78
C TYR A 150 -0.97 -11.96 -6.36
N SER A 151 -1.09 -10.72 -5.85
CA SER A 151 -1.64 -10.45 -4.53
C SER A 151 -3.08 -10.91 -4.41
N GLN A 152 -3.89 -10.68 -5.45
CA GLN A 152 -5.29 -11.12 -5.49
C GLN A 152 -5.44 -12.64 -5.41
N GLN A 153 -4.42 -13.40 -5.82
CA GLN A 153 -4.38 -14.86 -5.75
C GLN A 153 -3.66 -15.40 -4.52
N GLY A 154 -3.22 -14.52 -3.61
CA GLY A 154 -2.47 -14.92 -2.41
C GLY A 154 -1.07 -15.45 -2.69
N ARG A 155 -0.51 -15.19 -3.88
CA ARG A 155 0.83 -15.67 -4.29
C ARG A 155 1.94 -14.76 -3.76
N TYR A 156 1.97 -14.54 -2.44
CA TYR A 156 2.88 -13.56 -1.82
C TYR A 156 4.36 -13.99 -1.89
N ASN A 157 4.66 -15.28 -1.75
CA ASN A 157 6.04 -15.78 -1.88
C ASN A 157 6.63 -15.46 -3.27
N ASP A 158 5.87 -15.72 -4.33
CA ASP A 158 6.33 -15.44 -5.69
C ASP A 158 6.54 -13.93 -5.94
N ILE A 159 5.73 -13.07 -5.31
CA ILE A 159 5.95 -11.62 -5.39
C ILE A 159 7.27 -11.26 -4.74
N VAL A 160 7.59 -11.84 -3.57
CA VAL A 160 8.88 -11.60 -2.90
C VAL A 160 10.04 -12.06 -3.78
N ASP A 161 9.94 -13.23 -4.41
CA ASP A 161 10.97 -13.74 -5.32
C ASP A 161 11.18 -12.80 -6.52
N ILE A 162 10.09 -12.29 -7.12
CA ILE A 162 10.16 -11.32 -8.20
C ILE A 162 10.79 -10.00 -7.72
N LEU A 163 10.39 -9.50 -6.55
CA LEU A 163 10.89 -8.25 -5.99
C LEU A 163 12.34 -8.34 -5.49
N ASN A 164 12.86 -9.56 -5.28
CA ASN A 164 14.26 -9.85 -5.00
C ASN A 164 15.11 -10.03 -6.27
N SER A 165 14.49 -10.23 -7.44
CA SER A 165 15.21 -10.51 -8.68
C SER A 165 15.99 -9.28 -9.18
N GLN A 166 17.10 -9.51 -9.89
CA GLN A 166 17.92 -8.42 -10.44
C GLN A 166 17.21 -7.66 -11.59
N HIS A 167 16.36 -8.34 -12.36
CA HIS A 167 15.79 -7.82 -13.60
C HIS A 167 14.35 -7.30 -13.45
N LEU A 168 13.62 -7.75 -12.44
CA LEU A 168 12.25 -7.31 -12.11
C LEU A 168 12.10 -6.81 -10.67
N GLY A 169 13.15 -6.91 -9.85
CA GLY A 169 13.10 -6.52 -8.45
C GLY A 169 13.19 -5.02 -8.21
N VAL A 170 13.20 -4.64 -6.93
CA VAL A 170 13.16 -3.23 -6.50
C VAL A 170 14.31 -2.41 -7.11
N THR A 171 15.50 -2.98 -7.23
CA THR A 171 16.69 -2.32 -7.79
C THR A 171 16.83 -2.50 -9.31
N SER A 172 15.85 -3.11 -9.97
CA SER A 172 15.90 -3.35 -11.42
C SER A 172 15.81 -2.05 -12.21
N ARG A 173 16.16 -2.10 -13.50
CA ARG A 173 15.98 -0.97 -14.44
C ARG A 173 14.52 -0.53 -14.61
N ILE A 174 13.56 -1.40 -14.27
CA ILE A 174 12.12 -1.14 -14.38
C ILE A 174 11.61 -0.42 -13.13
N ALA A 175 11.99 -0.92 -11.94
CA ALA A 175 11.54 -0.38 -10.66
C ALA A 175 12.38 0.81 -10.17
N GLN A 176 13.67 0.87 -10.54
CA GLN A 176 14.59 1.97 -10.26
C GLN A 176 14.65 2.41 -8.80
N SER A 177 14.48 1.47 -7.87
CA SER A 177 14.43 1.72 -6.43
C SER A 177 13.31 2.67 -5.99
N ASP A 178 12.23 2.77 -6.77
CA ASP A 178 11.05 3.55 -6.41
C ASP A 178 10.42 2.99 -5.13
N TRP A 179 10.08 3.91 -4.21
CA TRP A 179 9.57 3.59 -2.88
C TRP A 179 8.25 2.81 -2.91
N SER A 180 7.46 2.93 -3.97
CA SER A 180 6.24 2.13 -4.17
C SER A 180 6.53 0.63 -4.27
N PHE A 181 7.68 0.22 -4.81
CA PHE A 181 8.09 -1.19 -4.86
C PHE A 181 8.71 -1.65 -3.53
N VAL A 182 9.39 -0.75 -2.81
CA VAL A 182 9.87 -1.03 -1.45
C VAL A 182 8.68 -1.30 -0.52
N THR A 183 7.70 -0.41 -0.50
CA THR A 183 6.47 -0.55 0.30
C THR A 183 5.65 -1.78 -0.10
N ALA A 184 5.57 -2.08 -1.41
CA ALA A 184 4.95 -3.31 -1.88
C ALA A 184 5.69 -4.55 -1.37
N LYS A 185 7.03 -4.56 -1.40
CA LYS A 185 7.85 -5.66 -0.87
C LYS A 185 7.65 -5.84 0.63
N LEU A 186 7.66 -4.75 1.42
CA LEU A 186 7.40 -4.78 2.87
C LEU A 186 6.04 -5.41 3.19
N ALA A 187 4.97 -4.91 2.54
CA ALA A 187 3.62 -5.46 2.73
C ALA A 187 3.51 -6.92 2.29
N THR A 188 4.28 -7.34 1.29
CA THR A 188 4.26 -8.71 0.78
C THR A 188 5.00 -9.66 1.73
N LEU A 189 6.15 -9.26 2.26
CA LEU A 189 6.92 -10.02 3.24
C LEU A 189 6.07 -10.34 4.49
N GLU A 190 5.31 -9.34 4.98
CA GLU A 190 4.39 -9.51 6.10
C GLU A 190 3.28 -10.53 5.77
N LYS A 191 2.62 -10.38 4.62
CA LYS A 191 1.53 -11.28 4.18
C LYS A 191 2.01 -12.70 3.87
N ALA A 192 3.25 -12.85 3.43
CA ALA A 192 3.89 -14.14 3.19
C ALA A 192 4.40 -14.80 4.49
N ALA A 193 4.37 -14.08 5.62
CA ALA A 193 4.95 -14.50 6.89
C ALA A 193 6.46 -14.85 6.78
N LEU A 194 7.18 -14.17 5.88
CA LEU A 194 8.62 -14.36 5.67
C LEU A 194 9.42 -13.49 6.66
N TRP A 195 9.30 -13.83 7.94
CA TRP A 195 9.79 -12.99 9.05
C TRP A 195 11.31 -12.77 9.02
N GLU A 196 12.11 -13.79 8.73
CA GLU A 196 13.58 -13.66 8.67
C GLU A 196 14.02 -12.72 7.55
N GLN A 197 13.42 -12.86 6.36
CA GLN A 197 13.68 -11.95 5.24
C GLN A 197 13.19 -10.53 5.55
N GLY A 198 12.02 -10.40 6.17
CA GLY A 198 11.48 -9.12 6.65
C GLY A 198 12.41 -8.43 7.64
N LEU A 199 12.97 -9.18 8.58
CA LEU A 199 13.90 -8.66 9.58
C LEU A 199 15.20 -8.18 8.95
N SER A 200 15.80 -9.00 8.07
CA SER A 200 17.02 -8.63 7.35
C SER A 200 16.81 -7.39 6.48
N TYR A 201 15.73 -7.36 5.70
CA TYR A 201 15.44 -6.28 4.76
C TYR A 201 15.12 -4.95 5.46
N THR A 202 14.35 -4.98 6.56
CA THR A 202 14.05 -3.75 7.33
C THR A 202 15.29 -3.19 8.00
N LYS A 203 16.19 -4.04 8.53
CA LYS A 203 17.49 -3.59 9.04
C LYS A 203 18.37 -2.98 7.96
N GLU A 204 18.42 -3.59 6.77
CA GLU A 204 19.18 -3.05 5.63
C GLU A 204 18.68 -1.64 5.26
N LEU A 205 17.36 -1.45 5.20
CA LEU A 205 16.77 -0.13 4.92
C LEU A 205 17.08 0.89 6.02
N LEU A 206 16.97 0.50 7.29
CA LEU A 206 17.18 1.40 8.43
C LEU A 206 18.64 1.58 8.84
N SER A 207 19.58 0.91 8.14
CA SER A 207 21.00 1.00 8.44
C SER A 207 21.56 2.38 8.16
N LEU A 208 22.31 2.88 9.13
CA LEU A 208 22.90 4.21 9.13
C LEU A 208 24.43 4.14 9.15
N PRO A 209 25.14 4.92 8.31
CA PRO A 209 26.59 5.01 8.35
C PRO A 209 27.11 5.34 9.75
N ASP A 210 28.25 4.77 10.13
CA ASP A 210 28.87 5.03 11.44
C ASP A 210 29.35 6.48 11.56
N GLU A 211 29.78 7.08 10.45
CA GLU A 211 30.20 8.49 10.34
C GLU A 211 29.12 9.48 10.81
N LEU A 212 27.84 9.09 10.84
CA LEU A 212 26.77 9.95 11.39
C LEU A 212 26.96 10.25 12.88
N ALA A 213 27.57 9.33 13.63
CA ALA A 213 27.90 9.58 15.04
C ALA A 213 28.94 10.70 15.21
N GLU A 214 29.75 10.95 14.17
CA GLU A 214 30.82 11.96 14.13
C GLU A 214 30.38 13.26 13.43
N GLY A 215 29.08 13.43 13.15
CA GLY A 215 28.55 14.61 12.46
C GLY A 215 28.55 14.52 10.93
N GLY A 216 28.66 13.31 10.39
CA GLY A 216 28.54 13.04 8.96
C GLY A 216 27.20 13.44 8.36
N LYS A 217 27.11 13.40 7.03
CA LYS A 217 25.87 13.72 6.29
C LYS A 217 24.92 12.54 6.24
N LEU A 218 23.63 12.84 6.25
CA LEU A 218 22.58 11.84 6.05
C LEU A 218 22.60 11.27 4.63
N PRO A 219 22.25 9.98 4.49
CA PRO A 219 21.94 9.42 3.19
C PRO A 219 20.81 10.21 2.50
N PRO A 220 20.89 10.42 1.17
CA PRO A 220 19.93 11.25 0.43
C PRO A 220 18.47 10.76 0.51
N ASN A 221 18.24 9.48 0.82
CA ASN A 221 16.90 8.88 0.91
C ASN A 221 16.52 8.49 2.36
N TYR A 222 17.18 9.09 3.35
CA TYR A 222 16.93 8.76 4.77
C TYR A 222 15.45 8.95 5.15
N GLU A 223 14.85 10.08 4.77
CA GLU A 223 13.45 10.40 5.15
C GLU A 223 12.45 9.41 4.56
N GLU A 224 12.70 8.88 3.36
CA GLU A 224 11.89 7.81 2.76
C GLU A 224 12.05 6.51 3.55
N LYS A 225 13.28 6.19 3.99
CA LYS A 225 13.58 4.95 4.72
C LYS A 225 13.12 4.97 6.17
N ASP A 226 13.08 6.14 6.81
CA ASP A 226 12.50 6.34 8.15
C ASP A 226 10.96 6.34 8.10
N ASP A 227 10.38 5.39 7.37
CA ASP A 227 8.94 5.17 7.23
C ASP A 227 8.45 4.18 8.31
N TRP A 228 7.32 4.50 8.93
CA TRP A 228 6.71 3.66 9.95
C TRP A 228 6.40 2.24 9.44
N GLN A 229 6.11 2.04 8.15
CA GLN A 229 5.90 0.71 7.59
C GLN A 229 7.15 -0.19 7.73
N VAL A 230 8.35 0.38 7.59
CA VAL A 230 9.62 -0.34 7.75
C VAL A 230 9.79 -0.76 9.21
N TRP A 231 9.60 0.18 10.15
CA TRP A 231 9.65 -0.09 11.59
C TRP A 231 8.59 -1.10 12.05
N SER A 232 7.35 -0.95 11.57
CA SER A 232 6.25 -1.85 11.89
C SER A 232 6.56 -3.28 11.48
N LEU A 233 7.11 -3.49 10.27
CA LEU A 233 7.53 -4.82 9.84
C LEU A 233 8.71 -5.35 10.66
N LEU A 234 9.71 -4.53 11.00
CA LEU A 234 10.83 -4.93 11.86
C LEU A 234 10.32 -5.49 13.20
N LEU A 235 9.39 -4.76 13.84
CA LEU A 235 8.81 -5.14 15.13
C LEU A 235 7.91 -6.37 15.02
N THR A 236 7.10 -6.48 13.97
CA THR A 236 6.27 -7.67 13.75
C THR A 236 7.12 -8.89 13.42
N ALA A 237 8.17 -8.74 12.62
CA ALA A 237 9.07 -9.83 12.25
C ALA A 237 9.81 -10.41 13.46
N VAL A 238 10.36 -9.57 14.33
CA VAL A 238 11.10 -10.05 15.52
C VAL A 238 10.22 -10.80 16.52
N GLU A 239 8.92 -10.52 16.54
CA GLU A 239 7.98 -11.23 17.41
C GLU A 239 7.60 -12.62 16.89
N ASN A 240 7.75 -12.86 15.59
CA ASN A 240 7.33 -14.08 14.93
C ASN A 240 8.51 -14.96 14.49
N VAL A 241 9.73 -14.42 14.48
CA VAL A 241 10.94 -15.19 14.17
C VAL A 241 11.27 -16.16 15.31
N GLN A 242 11.68 -17.39 14.95
CA GLN A 242 12.12 -18.40 15.91
C GLN A 242 13.65 -18.37 16.12
N MET A 243 14.23 -17.18 16.08
CA MET A 243 15.68 -16.98 16.20
C MET A 243 16.02 -16.55 17.63
N GLU A 244 16.87 -17.33 18.29
CA GLU A 244 17.35 -17.00 19.63
C GLU A 244 18.15 -15.70 19.62
N GLY A 245 17.92 -14.83 20.59
CA GLY A 245 18.59 -13.53 20.67
C GLY A 245 18.09 -12.44 19.72
N ALA A 246 17.25 -12.76 18.73
CA ALA A 246 16.75 -11.78 17.74
C ALA A 246 16.08 -10.56 18.38
N PHE A 247 15.35 -10.77 19.47
CA PHE A 247 14.74 -9.66 20.22
C PHE A 247 15.79 -8.67 20.76
N LYS A 248 16.84 -9.18 21.40
CA LYS A 248 17.90 -8.35 22.00
C LYS A 248 18.70 -7.64 20.92
N ASP A 249 18.97 -8.32 19.81
CA ASP A 249 19.65 -7.76 18.65
C ASP A 249 18.83 -6.63 17.99
N VAL A 250 17.50 -6.75 17.90
CA VAL A 250 16.64 -5.66 17.43
C VAL A 250 16.55 -4.51 18.44
N GLU A 251 16.51 -4.80 19.74
CA GLU A 251 16.57 -3.80 20.82
C GLU A 251 17.87 -2.98 20.70
N GLU A 252 19.02 -3.63 20.60
CA GLU A 252 20.32 -2.98 20.40
C GLU A 252 20.38 -2.19 19.08
N PHE A 253 19.79 -2.72 18.00
CA PHE A 253 19.70 -2.02 16.72
C PHE A 253 18.91 -0.71 16.82
N ILE A 254 17.75 -0.73 17.49
CA ILE A 254 16.90 0.46 17.70
C ILE A 254 17.64 1.50 18.55
N GLU A 255 18.28 1.11 19.66
CA GLU A 255 19.03 2.04 20.50
C GLU A 255 20.19 2.68 19.75
N ASN A 256 20.93 1.89 18.96
CA ASN A 256 22.01 2.41 18.11
C ASN A 256 21.49 3.38 17.05
N HIS A 257 20.31 3.10 16.46
CA HIS A 257 19.68 4.02 15.51
C HIS A 257 19.27 5.33 16.20
N ILE A 258 18.67 5.27 17.40
CA ILE A 258 18.31 6.45 18.20
C ILE A 258 19.55 7.25 18.60
N ALA A 259 20.65 6.61 18.98
CA ALA A 259 21.89 7.29 19.31
C ALA A 259 22.44 8.10 18.12
N LYS A 260 22.40 7.52 16.92
CA LYS A 260 22.77 8.21 15.67
C LYS A 260 21.75 9.26 15.23
N ARG A 261 20.46 9.04 15.54
CA ARG A 261 19.34 9.92 15.15
C ARG A 261 18.37 10.18 16.31
N PRO A 262 18.78 10.99 17.30
CA PRO A 262 17.95 11.22 18.49
C PRO A 262 16.62 11.90 18.18
N LYS A 263 16.51 12.57 17.02
CA LYS A 263 15.29 13.27 16.58
C LYS A 263 14.34 12.42 15.75
N SER A 264 14.69 11.17 15.41
CA SER A 264 13.77 10.29 14.66
C SER A 264 12.57 9.94 15.55
N ARG A 265 11.40 10.46 15.16
CA ARG A 265 10.13 10.14 15.83
C ARG A 265 9.83 8.65 15.73
N ASN A 266 10.05 8.06 14.56
CA ASN A 266 9.69 6.67 14.29
C ASN A 266 10.61 5.69 15.03
N ALA A 267 11.92 5.94 15.11
CA ALA A 267 12.83 5.12 15.91
C ALA A 267 12.46 5.14 17.40
N GLN A 268 12.16 6.33 17.96
CA GLN A 268 11.71 6.46 19.35
C GLN A 268 10.37 5.75 19.60
N LEU A 269 9.44 5.83 18.64
CA LEU A 269 8.19 5.07 18.70
C LEU A 269 8.42 3.57 18.59
N ALA A 270 9.36 3.12 17.75
CA ALA A 270 9.67 1.71 17.60
C ALA A 270 10.20 1.11 18.91
N ARG A 271 11.04 1.85 19.65
CA ARG A 271 11.46 1.48 21.01
C ARG A 271 10.26 1.32 21.95
N LEU A 272 9.38 2.32 22.02
CA LEU A 272 8.17 2.26 22.85
C LEU A 272 7.27 1.09 22.49
N ASP A 273 7.09 0.85 21.21
CA ASP A 273 6.24 -0.23 20.70
C ASP A 273 6.84 -1.60 21.04
N LEU A 274 8.15 -1.78 20.90
CA LEU A 274 8.85 -2.99 21.31
C LEU A 274 8.66 -3.26 22.82
N THR A 275 8.86 -2.25 23.67
CA THR A 275 8.64 -2.35 25.12
C THR A 275 7.19 -2.69 25.45
N SER A 276 6.25 -1.95 24.87
CA SER A 276 4.79 -2.13 25.04
C SER A 276 4.34 -3.56 24.72
N ARG A 277 4.84 -4.13 23.61
CA ARG A 277 4.52 -5.49 23.21
C ARG A 277 5.06 -6.54 24.19
N GLN A 278 6.24 -6.33 24.77
CA GLN A 278 6.77 -7.22 25.81
C GLN A 278 5.95 -7.16 27.11
N VAL A 279 5.59 -5.95 27.55
CA VAL A 279 4.75 -5.75 28.74
C VAL A 279 3.38 -6.41 28.55
N SER A 280 2.73 -6.18 27.41
CA SER A 280 1.40 -6.73 27.11
C SER A 280 1.37 -8.26 27.06
N LYS A 281 2.50 -8.89 26.68
CA LYS A 281 2.66 -10.35 26.66
C LYS A 281 3.15 -10.92 28.00
N GLY A 282 3.34 -10.10 29.02
CA GLY A 282 3.87 -10.51 30.33
C GLY A 282 5.26 -11.14 30.23
N LYS A 283 6.09 -10.64 29.31
CA LYS A 283 7.42 -11.19 29.01
C LYS A 283 8.52 -10.48 29.83
N ARG A 284 9.65 -10.19 29.17
CA ARG A 284 10.92 -9.71 29.76
C ARG A 284 10.82 -8.35 30.46
N LEU A 285 9.88 -7.49 30.05
CA LEU A 285 9.78 -6.11 30.49
C LEU A 285 8.50 -5.87 31.30
N SER A 286 8.59 -4.94 32.24
CA SER A 286 7.54 -4.60 33.20
C SER A 286 6.80 -3.30 32.81
N PRO A 287 5.61 -3.04 33.37
CA PRO A 287 4.93 -1.75 33.21
C PRO A 287 5.79 -0.53 33.62
N ALA A 288 6.70 -0.69 34.59
CA ALA A 288 7.63 0.36 34.99
C ALA A 288 8.64 0.71 33.89
N ASP A 289 9.08 -0.28 33.09
CA ASP A 289 9.95 -0.04 31.94
C ASP A 289 9.20 0.75 30.85
N LEU A 290 7.92 0.41 30.61
CA LEU A 290 7.08 1.14 29.67
C LEU A 290 6.84 2.58 30.13
N LEU A 291 6.58 2.80 31.42
CA LEU A 291 6.47 4.15 31.99
C LEU A 291 7.76 4.95 31.79
N THR A 292 8.91 4.34 32.07
CA THR A 292 10.23 4.97 31.86
C THR A 292 10.41 5.39 30.40
N GLY A 293 10.08 4.49 29.47
CA GLY A 293 10.08 4.80 28.03
C GLY A 293 9.15 5.98 27.69
N CYS A 294 7.94 6.02 28.25
CA CYS A 294 6.97 7.09 28.01
C CYS A 294 7.50 8.45 28.50
N LYS A 295 8.15 8.50 29.68
CA LYS A 295 8.78 9.73 30.20
C LYS A 295 9.88 10.22 29.28
N ILE A 296 10.80 9.33 28.86
CA ILE A 296 11.88 9.69 27.93
C ILE A 296 11.33 10.21 26.60
N TYR A 297 10.30 9.56 26.05
CA TYR A 297 9.67 10.00 24.82
C TYR A 297 9.00 11.37 24.97
N PHE A 298 8.30 11.60 26.09
CA PHE A 298 7.71 12.88 26.42
C PHE A 298 8.79 13.97 26.48
N ASP A 299 9.87 13.77 27.22
CA ASP A 299 10.93 14.77 27.38
C ASP A 299 11.53 15.19 26.03
N ASN A 300 11.68 14.25 25.11
CA ASN A 300 12.19 14.50 23.76
C ASN A 300 11.18 15.18 22.82
N ASN A 301 9.88 14.99 23.03
CA ASN A 301 8.83 15.38 22.08
C ASN A 301 7.76 16.32 22.65
N LYS A 302 7.87 16.77 23.90
CA LYS A 302 6.83 17.57 24.60
C LYS A 302 6.40 18.84 23.88
N THR A 303 7.28 19.43 23.06
CA THR A 303 6.97 20.63 22.25
C THR A 303 6.27 20.32 20.93
N LYS A 304 6.01 19.05 20.62
CA LYS A 304 5.48 18.58 19.34
C LYS A 304 4.01 18.22 19.47
N LEU A 305 3.20 18.70 18.53
CA LEU A 305 1.73 18.46 18.52
C LEU A 305 1.35 16.98 18.47
N TYR A 306 2.21 16.12 17.93
CA TYR A 306 1.96 14.68 17.84
C TYR A 306 2.23 13.93 19.16
N CYS A 307 2.92 14.53 20.13
CA CYS A 307 3.39 13.84 21.34
C CYS A 307 2.25 13.18 22.13
N PHE A 308 1.13 13.89 22.32
CA PHE A 308 -0.04 13.36 23.01
C PHE A 308 -0.62 12.13 22.29
N ASN A 309 -0.86 12.24 20.98
CA ASN A 309 -1.44 11.15 20.19
C ASN A 309 -0.53 9.92 20.15
N ASP A 310 0.78 10.14 20.13
CA ASP A 310 1.78 9.08 20.15
C ASP A 310 1.81 8.33 21.47
N LEU A 311 1.79 9.04 22.60
CA LEU A 311 1.86 8.44 23.93
C LEU A 311 0.56 7.78 24.38
N ARG A 312 -0.59 8.29 23.90
CA ARG A 312 -1.92 7.83 24.33
C ARG A 312 -2.05 6.30 24.31
N ARG A 313 -1.61 5.63 23.24
CA ARG A 313 -1.72 4.17 23.08
C ARG A 313 -0.90 3.37 24.08
N TYR A 314 0.19 3.93 24.59
CA TYR A 314 1.08 3.25 25.54
C TYR A 314 0.61 3.48 26.97
N LEU A 315 0.17 4.70 27.28
CA LEU A 315 -0.37 5.04 28.59
C LEU A 315 -1.67 4.30 28.92
N THR A 316 -2.44 3.87 27.92
CA THR A 316 -3.63 3.03 28.13
C THR A 316 -3.33 1.61 28.60
N ILE A 317 -2.08 1.14 28.44
CA ILE A 317 -1.64 -0.18 28.90
C ILE A 317 -1.25 -0.15 30.37
N LEU A 318 -0.76 0.99 30.86
CA LEU A 318 -0.38 1.21 32.25
C LEU A 318 -1.62 1.25 33.15
N ASP A 319 -1.48 0.89 34.42
CA ASP A 319 -2.55 1.03 35.41
C ASP A 319 -2.69 2.48 35.90
N GLU A 320 -3.65 2.72 36.80
CA GLU A 320 -3.91 4.06 37.31
C GLU A 320 -2.71 4.64 38.06
N SER A 321 -1.99 3.82 38.86
CA SER A 321 -0.84 4.27 39.62
C SER A 321 0.27 4.79 38.71
N PHE A 322 0.61 4.04 37.66
CA PHE A 322 1.62 4.47 36.69
C PHE A 322 1.16 5.66 35.84
N ARG A 323 -0.14 5.78 35.56
CA ARG A 323 -0.70 6.97 34.86
C ARG A 323 -0.60 8.23 35.72
N GLU A 324 -0.89 8.14 37.01
CA GLU A 324 -0.73 9.25 37.96
C GLU A 324 0.74 9.68 38.09
N GLU A 325 1.65 8.71 38.09
CA GLU A 325 3.09 8.98 38.09
C GLU A 325 3.54 9.70 36.80
N PHE A 326 3.05 9.25 35.64
CA PHE A 326 3.30 9.94 34.36
C PHE A 326 2.73 11.36 34.37
N HIS A 327 1.50 11.53 34.85
CA HIS A 327 0.87 12.84 34.95
C HIS A 327 1.69 13.79 35.84
N SER A 328 2.19 13.31 36.98
CA SER A 328 3.06 14.08 37.87
C SER A 328 4.34 14.54 37.17
N HIS A 329 4.96 13.67 36.36
CA HIS A 329 6.12 14.02 35.53
C HIS A 329 5.80 15.14 34.52
N VAL A 330 4.66 15.05 33.83
CA VAL A 330 4.21 16.08 32.87
C VAL A 330 3.97 17.43 33.56
N VAL A 331 3.27 17.44 34.71
CA VAL A 331 2.95 18.67 35.45
C VAL A 331 4.21 19.37 35.94
N GLN A 332 5.22 18.62 36.41
CA GLN A 332 6.50 19.19 36.82
C GLN A 332 7.18 19.94 35.66
N HIS A 333 7.20 19.35 34.46
CA HIS A 333 7.80 19.99 33.29
C HIS A 333 7.03 21.22 32.78
N VAL A 334 5.69 21.19 32.80
CA VAL A 334 4.87 22.35 32.40
C VAL A 334 5.01 23.50 33.39
N SER A 335 5.10 23.19 34.69
CA SER A 335 5.25 24.19 35.75
C SER A 335 6.62 24.89 35.73
N MET A 336 7.66 24.19 35.25
CA MET A 336 9.01 24.76 35.06
C MET A 336 9.14 25.64 33.81
N GLU A 337 8.26 25.48 32.82
CA GLU A 337 8.27 26.26 31.57
C GLU A 337 7.35 27.49 31.60
N ALA A 338 6.57 27.67 32.67
CA ALA A 338 5.84 28.91 32.89
C ALA A 338 6.83 30.07 33.08
N PRO A 339 6.70 31.20 32.35
CA PRO A 339 7.57 32.33 32.58
C PRO A 339 7.39 32.76 34.04
N ASN A 340 8.49 32.83 34.79
CA ASN A 340 8.52 33.65 35.99
C ASN A 340 7.93 35.00 35.60
N GLY A 341 6.76 35.31 36.17
CA GLY A 341 6.00 36.51 35.84
C GLY A 341 6.95 37.69 35.76
N ASP A 342 6.88 38.41 34.64
CA ASP A 342 7.61 39.64 34.42
C ASP A 342 7.21 40.61 35.53
N ASN A 343 8.01 40.62 36.59
CA ASN A 343 7.86 41.50 37.73
C ASN A 343 8.63 42.78 37.38
N THR A 344 8.19 43.45 36.31
CA THR A 344 8.61 44.82 35.98
C THR A 344 7.54 45.77 36.52
N ALA A 345 7.53 45.89 37.85
CA ALA A 345 7.23 47.15 38.48
C ALA A 345 8.51 48.00 38.40
N VAL A 346 8.47 49.08 37.61
CA VAL A 346 8.93 50.46 37.90
C VAL A 346 8.53 51.33 36.72
#